data_AF-A0AAW7ZH56-F1
#
_entry.id   AF-A0AAW7ZH56-F1
#
_cell.length_a   1.000
_cell.length_b   1.000
_cell.length_c   1.000
_cell.angle_alpha   90.00
_cell.angle_beta   90.00
_cell.angle_gamma   90.00
#
_symmetry.space_group_name_H-M   'P 1'
#
loop_
_entity.id
_entity.type
_entity.pdbx_description
1 polymer ?
#
loop_
_entity_poly.entity_id
_entity_poly.type
_entity_poly.pdbx_seq_one_letter_code
_entity_poly.pdbx_strand_id
1 'polypeptide(L)' 'MNCPVCGGKATGKVGIDQYYCWDCCLEYRLNKEGVDIFEVAEDGSLVSFDPHNSALY' A
#
# COMPACT_ATOMS: atom_id res chain seq x y z
N MET A 1 -2.88 8.94 9.87
CA MET A 1 -3.32 8.41 8.58
C MET A 1 -3.81 7.01 8.83
N ASN A 2 -4.90 6.62 8.18
CA ASN A 2 -5.46 5.30 8.35
C ASN A 2 -5.03 4.47 7.14
N CYS A 3 -4.62 3.23 7.39
CA CYS A 3 -4.32 2.30 6.32
C CYS A 3 -5.56 2.15 5.44
N PRO A 4 -5.48 2.33 4.12
CA PRO A 4 -6.63 2.14 3.23
C PRO A 4 -7.09 0.67 3.17
N VAL A 5 -6.27 -0.28 3.64
CA VAL A 5 -6.55 -1.72 3.62
C VAL A 5 -7.18 -2.21 4.93
N CYS A 6 -6.52 -2.02 6.08
CA CYS A 6 -7.07 -2.45 7.38
C CYS A 6 -7.78 -1.35 8.17
N GLY A 7 -7.72 -0.08 7.73
CA GLY A 7 -8.22 1.06 8.52
C GLY A 7 -7.37 1.39 9.75
N GLY A 8 -6.29 0.64 10.00
CA GLY A 8 -5.42 0.74 11.17
C GLY A 8 -4.60 2.03 11.22
N LYS A 9 -4.10 2.35 12.41
CA LYS A 9 -3.26 3.55 12.67
C LYS A 9 -1.77 3.26 12.66
N ALA A 10 -1.39 1.99 12.53
CA ALA A 10 -0.01 1.51 12.46
C ALA A 10 0.61 1.80 11.08
N THR A 11 0.42 3.02 10.56
CA THR A 11 0.98 3.49 9.29
C THR A 11 2.07 4.52 9.56
N GLY A 12 3.27 4.30 9.02
CA GLY A 12 4.38 5.24 9.06
C GLY A 12 4.62 5.89 7.70
N LYS A 13 5.14 7.11 7.68
CA LYS A 13 5.59 7.76 6.44
C LYS A 13 7.02 7.31 6.13
N VAL A 14 7.23 6.73 4.96
CA VAL A 14 8.53 6.21 4.52
C VAL A 14 9.15 7.03 3.39
N GLY A 15 8.36 7.86 2.69
CA GLY A 15 8.83 8.71 1.61
C GLY A 15 7.96 9.93 1.35
N ILE A 16 8.20 10.61 0.22
CA ILE A 16 7.35 11.72 -0.25
C ILE A 16 6.05 11.12 -0.75
N ASP A 17 4.98 11.46 -0.06
CA ASP A 17 3.64 10.92 -0.31
C ASP A 17 3.55 9.38 -0.24
N GLN A 18 4.46 8.74 0.50
CA GLN A 18 4.57 7.29 0.58
C GLN A 18 4.52 6.84 2.03
N TYR A 19 3.71 5.83 2.29
CA TYR A 19 3.34 5.36 3.61
C TYR A 19 3.40 3.84 3.66
N TYR A 20 3.78 3.31 4.81
CA TYR A 20 3.90 1.88 5.05
C TYR A 20 3.06 1.48 6.25
N CYS A 21 2.26 0.42 6.11
CA CYS A 21 1.48 -0.15 7.19
C CYS A 21 2.21 -1.35 7.79
N TRP A 22 2.50 -1.27 9.09
CA TRP A 22 3.19 -2.31 9.84
C TRP A 22 2.31 -3.55 10.10
N ASP A 23 1.00 -3.36 10.14
CA ASP A 23 0.03 -4.42 10.42
C ASP A 23 -0.26 -5.26 9.17
N CYS A 24 -0.36 -4.60 8.01
CA CYS A 24 -0.63 -5.25 6.73
C CYS A 24 0.61 -5.56 5.90
N CYS A 25 1.80 -5.17 6.37
CA CYS A 25 3.05 -5.30 5.62
C CYS A 25 2.93 -4.77 4.18
N LEU A 26 2.28 -3.63 3.99
CA LEU A 26 2.08 -3.04 2.66
C LEU A 26 2.44 -1.57 2.65
N GLU A 27 2.86 -1.12 1.49
CA GLU A 27 3.20 0.25 1.21
C GLU A 27 2.15 0.86 0.30
N TYR A 28 1.87 2.14 0.46
CA TYR A 28 0.96 2.86 -0.42
C TYR A 28 1.45 4.29 -0.64
N ARG A 29 1.25 4.79 -1.85
CA ARG A 29 1.60 6.14 -2.27
C ARG A 29 0.33 6.90 -2.62
N LEU A 30 0.14 8.10 -2.07
CA LEU A 30 -0.97 8.94 -2.51
C LEU A 30 -0.47 9.78 -3.68
N ASN A 31 -1.21 9.72 -4.76
CA ASN A 31 -1.01 10.54 -5.94
C ASN A 31 -2.22 11.46 -6.09
N LYS A 32 -2.12 12.49 -6.94
CA LYS A 32 -3.24 13.43 -7.17
C LYS A 32 -4.51 12.77 -7.71
N GLU A 33 -4.37 11.62 -8.37
CA GLU A 33 -5.45 10.92 -9.07
C GLU A 33 -5.92 9.64 -8.34
N GLY A 34 -5.18 9.17 -7.33
CA GLY A 34 -5.50 7.90 -6.67
C GLY A 34 -4.49 7.50 -5.60
N VAL A 35 -4.66 6.28 -5.09
CA VAL A 35 -3.71 5.63 -4.18
C VAL A 35 -3.15 4.39 -4.85
N ASP A 36 -1.83 4.33 -4.97
CA ASP A 36 -1.12 3.15 -5.45
C ASP A 36 -0.72 2.32 -4.24
N ILE A 37 -1.06 1.04 -4.21
CA ILE A 37 -0.76 0.14 -3.10
C ILE A 37 0.20 -0.94 -3.60
N PHE A 38 1.19 -1.28 -2.78
CA PHE A 38 2.21 -2.29 -3.02
C PHE A 38 2.28 -3.20 -1.80
N GLU A 39 1.90 -4.45 -1.95
CA GLU A 39 2.05 -5.45 -0.90
C GLU A 39 3.51 -5.90 -0.81
N VAL A 40 4.07 -5.96 0.39
CA VAL A 40 5.41 -6.53 0.60
C VAL A 40 5.26 -8.03 0.81
N ALA A 41 5.69 -8.81 -0.17
CA ALA A 41 5.74 -10.26 -0.06
C ALA A 41 6.70 -10.69 1.07
N GLU A 42 6.57 -11.94 1.54
CA GLU A 42 7.40 -12.48 2.62
C GLU A 42 8.90 -12.45 2.32
N ASP A 43 9.27 -12.50 1.04
CA ASP A 43 10.65 -12.40 0.54
C ASP A 43 11.16 -10.94 0.48
N GLY A 44 10.32 -9.95 0.79
CA GLY A 44 10.64 -8.52 0.71
C GLY A 44 10.41 -7.89 -0.67
N SER A 45 9.89 -8.66 -1.63
CA SER A 45 9.52 -8.16 -2.95
C SER A 45 8.24 -7.31 -2.88
N LEU A 46 8.21 -6.19 -3.61
CA LEU A 46 7.03 -5.32 -3.72
C LEU A 46 6.13 -5.79 -4.88
N VAL A 47 4.88 -6.15 -4.55
CA VAL A 47 3.87 -6.59 -5.50
C VAL A 47 2.79 -5.53 -5.61
N SER A 48 2.53 -5.05 -6.83
CA SER A 48 1.47 -4.06 -7.08
C SER A 48 0.11 -4.63 -6.67
N PHE A 49 -0.49 -4.03 -5.64
CA PHE A 49 -1.83 -4.37 -5.18
C PHE A 49 -2.82 -3.46 -5.90
N ASP A 50 -3.34 -3.96 -7.02
CA ASP A 50 -4.31 -3.23 -7.83
C ASP A 50 -5.73 -3.80 -7.63
N PRO A 51 -6.62 -3.12 -6.87
CA PRO A 51 -7.98 -3.58 -6.65
C PRO A 51 -8.90 -3.37 -7.87
N HIS A 52 -8.43 -2.73 -8.95
CA HIS A 52 -9.22 -2.42 -10.15
C HIS A 52 -8.67 -3.06 -11.45
N ASN A 53 -7.49 -3.67 -11.40
CA ASN A 53 -6.91 -4.35 -12.54
C ASN A 53 -7.53 -5.73 -12.71
N SER A 54 -8.69 -5.77 -13.35
CA SER A 54 -9.37 -6.97 -13.82
C SER A 54 -8.63 -7.71 -14.95
N ALA A 55 -7.35 -7.41 -15.19
CA ALA A 55 -6.55 -8.03 -16.24
C ALA A 55 -5.81 -9.30 -15.79
N LEU A 56 -5.91 -9.69 -14.51
CA LEU A 56 -5.30 -10.90 -13.96
C LEU A 56 -6.30 -11.96 -13.45
N TYR A 57 -7.58 -11.86 -13.83
CA TYR A 57 -8.56 -12.93 -13.65
C TYR A 57 -9.28 -13.28 -14.96
#